data_AF-A0A438IL19-F1
#
_entry.id   AF-A0A438IL19-F1
#
_cell.length_a   1.000
_cell.length_b   1.000
_cell.length_c   1.000
_cell.angle_alpha   90.00
_cell.angle_beta   90.00
_cell.angle_gamma   90.00
#
_symmetry.space_group_name_H-M   'P 1'
#
loop_
_entity.id
_entity.type
_entity.pdbx_description
1 polymer ?
#
loop_
_entity_poly.entity_id
_entity_poly.type
_entity_poly.pdbx_seq_one_letter_code
_entity_poly.pdbx_strand_id
1 'polypeptide(L)'
;MSYELSSAEFVAFSNVERENHPTIIKVILENKETRPDGLPHLVYVSREKHPRHPHHYKAGAMNVLTPQSFYDGLKDDPFGNQLVVLYKYVGSGIAGLQGPMYGGTGCFHRRKVIYGLWPEGKLTDERLEKTFGNSKEFTTTAARILSGLSGISHCPYDLLNRVEAAQQVATCSYEYGTSWGTKIGWLYGTTAEDILTGMRIHAKGWRSTYCQRDPPAFLGCVPSGGPVSLTQRKRWATGLLEVQFSKNSPFIATLTAKLQFRQCLAYMWILSRGRRSIPELGYIALPAYCIMARSHFLPKSWSPSLKSQALRACWNNLRMGRITTVTARLFGFFSVILKLLGLSKTIFEVTKKDQSTTPVEDNDKDAGRFTFDESLIFVLATTLALLHLVALVAASIGPSHVGIESRIGEVICSVWLVLCFFPFLTGLFGKGKYGIPTSTICKSAALALLFLACIITRERKSF
;
A
#
# COMPACT_ATOMS: atom_id res chain seq x y z
N MET A 1 -17.85 -11.07 33.56
CA MET A 1 -19.25 -10.93 33.14
C MET A 1 -19.30 -11.28 31.65
N SER A 2 -19.69 -12.51 31.33
CA SER A 2 -19.85 -13.00 29.96
C SER A 2 -21.17 -12.48 29.41
N TYR A 3 -21.13 -11.62 28.39
CA TYR A 3 -22.31 -11.32 27.59
C TYR A 3 -22.53 -12.47 26.61
N GLU A 4 -23.27 -13.49 27.03
CA GLU A 4 -23.83 -14.48 26.11
C GLU A 4 -24.95 -13.81 25.32
N LEU A 5 -24.68 -13.51 24.05
CA LEU A 5 -25.69 -13.09 23.08
C LEU A 5 -26.73 -14.20 22.94
N SER A 6 -28.00 -13.85 23.08
CA SER A 6 -29.10 -14.81 23.05
C SER A 6 -29.26 -15.44 21.67
N SER A 7 -29.80 -16.68 21.61
CA SER A 7 -30.04 -17.37 20.33
C SER A 7 -30.94 -16.57 19.37
N ALA A 8 -31.86 -15.76 19.91
CA ALA A 8 -32.72 -14.85 19.16
C ALA A 8 -31.94 -13.73 18.44
N GLU A 9 -30.80 -13.27 18.99
CA GLU A 9 -30.00 -12.21 18.37
C GLU A 9 -29.23 -12.71 17.14
N PHE A 10 -28.89 -14.00 17.11
CA PHE A 10 -28.25 -14.67 15.98
C PHE A 10 -29.18 -14.94 14.78
N VAL A 11 -30.51 -14.85 14.96
CA VAL A 11 -31.47 -15.07 13.86
C VAL A 11 -31.21 -14.13 12.68
N ALA A 12 -30.82 -12.88 12.94
CA ALA A 12 -30.46 -11.90 11.90
C ALA A 12 -29.20 -12.25 11.10
N PHE A 13 -28.42 -13.24 11.55
CA PHE A 13 -27.23 -13.77 10.88
C PHE A 13 -27.45 -15.17 10.29
N SER A 14 -28.56 -15.83 10.65
CA SER A 14 -28.93 -17.13 10.07
C SER A 14 -29.29 -16.98 8.58
N ASN A 15 -28.84 -17.92 7.75
CA ASN A 15 -29.12 -17.97 6.30
C ASN A 15 -28.67 -16.72 5.50
N VAL A 16 -27.68 -15.96 5.99
CA VAL A 16 -27.14 -14.77 5.33
C VAL A 16 -26.12 -15.16 4.24
N GLU A 17 -26.44 -14.89 2.97
CA GLU A 17 -25.49 -15.07 1.86
C GLU A 17 -24.47 -13.93 1.82
N ARG A 18 -23.18 -14.25 1.60
CA ARG A 18 -22.07 -13.28 1.69
C ARG A 18 -22.20 -12.08 0.74
N GLU A 19 -22.86 -12.25 -0.40
CA GLU A 19 -22.99 -11.27 -1.49
C GLU A 19 -24.44 -10.76 -1.67
N ASN A 20 -25.38 -11.27 -0.87
CA ASN A 20 -26.82 -11.03 -1.02
C ASN A 20 -27.49 -11.08 0.36
N HIS A 21 -27.57 -9.93 1.04
CA HIS A 21 -28.16 -9.84 2.37
C HIS A 21 -28.66 -8.42 2.68
N PRO A 22 -29.72 -8.26 3.49
CA PRO A 22 -30.18 -6.94 3.93
C PRO A 22 -29.16 -6.26 4.84
N THR A 23 -29.37 -4.98 5.13
CA THR A 23 -28.64 -4.27 6.18
C THR A 23 -28.91 -4.92 7.54
N ILE A 24 -27.84 -5.18 8.31
CA ILE A 24 -27.92 -5.69 9.69
C ILE A 24 -27.31 -4.64 10.61
N ILE A 25 -28.13 -4.05 11.49
CA ILE A 25 -27.67 -3.15 12.56
C ILE A 25 -28.09 -3.77 13.89
N LYS A 26 -27.14 -3.92 14.81
CA LYS A 26 -27.35 -4.47 16.16
C LYS A 26 -26.61 -3.62 17.19
N VAL A 27 -27.29 -3.25 18.26
CA VAL A 27 -26.69 -2.53 19.39
C VAL A 27 -26.30 -3.60 20.41
N ILE A 28 -25.02 -3.95 20.42
CA ILE A 28 -24.47 -5.02 21.27
C ILE A 28 -24.34 -4.54 22.72
N LEU A 29 -24.02 -3.26 22.91
CA LEU A 29 -23.90 -2.65 24.22
C LEU A 29 -24.46 -1.24 24.21
N GLU A 30 -25.33 -0.94 25.17
CA GLU A 30 -25.98 0.35 25.32
C GLU A 30 -25.76 0.91 26.72
N ASN A 31 -25.06 2.04 26.83
CA ASN A 31 -24.91 2.78 28.08
C ASN A 31 -26.15 3.63 28.33
N LYS A 32 -27.20 3.01 28.90
CA LYS A 32 -28.47 3.67 29.22
C LYS A 32 -28.38 4.63 30.41
N GLU A 33 -27.38 4.45 31.28
CA GLU A 33 -27.29 5.18 32.55
C GLU A 33 -26.50 6.50 32.43
N THR A 34 -25.87 6.79 31.27
CA THR A 34 -25.01 7.97 31.04
C THR A 34 -23.91 8.16 32.09
N ARG A 35 -23.51 7.08 32.78
CA ARG A 35 -22.45 7.12 33.80
C ARG A 35 -21.09 7.39 33.14
N PRO A 36 -20.25 8.26 33.71
CA PRO A 36 -18.93 8.57 33.15
C PRO A 36 -18.01 7.34 33.09
N ASP A 37 -18.18 6.40 34.03
CA ASP A 37 -17.43 5.13 34.09
C ASP A 37 -18.11 3.97 33.34
N GLY A 38 -19.25 4.24 32.69
CA GLY A 38 -19.98 3.22 31.93
C GLY A 38 -19.27 2.88 30.61
N LEU A 39 -19.31 1.60 30.22
CA LEU A 39 -18.75 1.15 28.93
C LEU A 39 -19.34 1.94 27.75
N PRO A 40 -18.58 2.19 26.67
CA PRO A 40 -19.08 2.90 25.50
C PRO A 40 -20.14 2.08 24.74
N HIS A 41 -21.05 2.76 24.03
CA HIS A 41 -21.99 2.08 23.13
C HIS A 41 -21.25 1.28 22.06
N LEU A 42 -21.62 0.01 21.87
CA LEU A 42 -21.10 -0.86 20.82
C LEU A 42 -22.20 -1.18 19.82
N VAL A 43 -22.03 -0.72 18.58
CA VAL A 43 -22.99 -0.95 17.49
C VAL A 43 -22.30 -1.72 16.37
N TYR A 44 -22.84 -2.89 16.06
CA TYR A 44 -22.49 -3.66 14.88
C TYR A 44 -23.30 -3.16 13.68
N VAL A 45 -22.62 -2.99 12.55
CA VAL A 45 -23.24 -2.60 11.27
C VAL A 45 -22.65 -3.47 10.16
N SER A 46 -23.52 -4.20 9.45
CA SER A 46 -23.26 -4.80 8.15
C SER A 46 -24.16 -4.11 7.13
N ARG A 47 -23.56 -3.49 6.10
CA ARG A 47 -24.31 -2.87 4.99
C ARG A 47 -25.02 -3.93 4.18
N GLU A 48 -26.19 -3.61 3.64
CA GLU A 48 -26.84 -4.42 2.61
C GLU A 48 -25.87 -4.76 1.47
N LYS A 49 -25.94 -5.99 0.98
CA LYS A 49 -25.34 -6.42 -0.28
C LYS A 49 -26.37 -7.03 -1.20
N HIS A 50 -26.20 -6.83 -2.50
CA HIS A 50 -27.07 -7.41 -3.50
C HIS A 50 -26.29 -7.66 -4.81
N PRO A 51 -26.43 -8.81 -5.50
CA PRO A 51 -25.60 -9.15 -6.66
C PRO A 51 -25.66 -8.17 -7.83
N ARG A 52 -26.75 -7.38 -7.94
CA ARG A 52 -26.91 -6.35 -8.99
C ARG A 52 -26.26 -5.00 -8.63
N HIS A 53 -25.80 -4.82 -7.40
CA HIS A 53 -25.20 -3.57 -6.92
C HIS A 53 -23.70 -3.76 -6.63
N PRO A 54 -22.79 -3.10 -7.36
CA PRO A 54 -21.36 -3.20 -7.09
C PRO A 54 -20.99 -2.52 -5.77
N HIS A 55 -20.22 -3.22 -4.93
CA HIS A 55 -19.75 -2.71 -3.63
C HIS A 55 -18.28 -2.25 -3.69
N HIS A 56 -17.98 -1.16 -2.97
CA HIS A 56 -16.60 -0.70 -2.77
C HIS A 56 -16.01 -1.28 -1.47
N TYR A 57 -14.83 -1.91 -1.57
CA TYR A 57 -14.26 -2.75 -0.50
C TYR A 57 -14.08 -2.07 0.87
N LYS A 58 -13.34 -0.95 0.92
CA LYS A 58 -12.88 -0.34 2.19
C LYS A 58 -13.35 1.08 2.45
N ALA A 59 -13.95 1.72 1.46
CA ALA A 59 -14.33 3.12 1.56
C ALA A 59 -15.46 3.29 2.58
N GLY A 60 -15.17 3.97 3.70
CA GLY A 60 -16.11 4.19 4.80
C GLY A 60 -15.62 3.80 6.19
N ALA A 61 -14.55 2.99 6.30
CA ALA A 61 -13.97 2.65 7.60
C ALA A 61 -13.19 3.84 8.20
N MET A 62 -13.64 4.35 9.35
CA MET A 62 -13.00 5.49 10.02
C MET A 62 -11.59 5.14 10.48
N ASN A 63 -10.65 5.53 9.63
CA ASN A 63 -9.22 5.54 9.80
C ASN A 63 -8.77 6.95 9.41
N VAL A 64 -7.66 7.51 9.87
CA VAL A 64 -6.71 6.83 10.74
C VAL A 64 -5.25 7.26 10.35
N LEU A 65 -4.46 8.08 11.07
CA LEU A 65 -2.99 8.29 10.79
C LEU A 65 -2.06 8.76 11.96
N THR A 66 -1.40 7.83 12.66
CA THR A 66 -0.22 7.97 13.56
C THR A 66 0.98 7.32 12.87
N PRO A 67 2.21 7.33 13.44
CA PRO A 67 3.15 6.25 13.13
C PRO A 67 2.44 4.90 13.25
N GLN A 68 2.52 4.07 12.20
CA GLN A 68 2.12 2.67 12.30
C GLN A 68 3.28 1.92 12.96
N SER A 69 3.06 1.45 14.17
CA SER A 69 3.99 0.61 14.91
C SER A 69 3.45 -0.83 14.93
N PHE A 70 4.37 -1.80 15.05
CA PHE A 70 4.02 -3.21 14.94
C PHE A 70 4.62 -4.01 16.08
N TYR A 71 3.84 -4.90 16.68
CA TYR A 71 4.26 -5.67 17.86
C TYR A 71 4.91 -7.01 17.49
N ASP A 72 4.57 -7.55 16.32
CA ASP A 72 5.08 -8.78 15.71
C ASP A 72 6.23 -8.51 14.70
N GLY A 73 6.78 -7.30 14.73
CA GLY A 73 7.84 -6.88 13.81
C GLY A 73 9.14 -7.63 14.04
N LEU A 74 9.53 -8.49 13.10
CA LEU A 74 10.81 -9.21 13.11
C LEU A 74 12.02 -8.28 13.35
N LYS A 75 12.93 -8.70 14.24
CA LYS A 75 14.18 -7.99 14.53
C LYS A 75 14.95 -7.66 13.25
N ASP A 76 15.55 -6.46 13.21
CA ASP A 76 16.25 -5.89 12.04
C ASP A 76 15.41 -5.65 10.77
N ASP A 77 14.10 -5.94 10.77
CA ASP A 77 13.16 -5.79 9.64
C ASP A 77 13.68 -6.37 8.31
N PRO A 78 13.93 -7.70 8.21
CA PRO A 78 14.55 -8.34 7.03
C PRO A 78 13.77 -8.12 5.73
N PHE A 79 12.46 -7.89 5.82
CA PHE A 79 11.57 -7.65 4.68
C PHE A 79 11.30 -6.15 4.40
N GLY A 80 11.78 -5.24 5.26
CA GLY A 80 11.49 -3.81 5.15
C GLY A 80 10.01 -3.48 5.30
N ASN A 81 9.25 -4.32 6.03
CA ASN A 81 7.80 -4.26 6.16
C ASN A 81 7.32 -3.43 7.36
N GLN A 82 8.19 -3.16 8.34
CA GLN A 82 7.85 -2.25 9.45
C GLN A 82 7.81 -0.79 9.00
N LEU A 83 8.35 -0.47 7.82
CA LEU A 83 8.31 0.85 7.19
C LEU A 83 8.88 1.98 8.07
N VAL A 84 9.77 1.66 9.02
CA VAL A 84 10.35 2.61 9.99
C VAL A 84 10.95 3.84 9.30
N VAL A 85 11.68 3.63 8.19
CA VAL A 85 12.28 4.73 7.39
C VAL A 85 11.21 5.67 6.83
N LEU A 86 10.07 5.12 6.38
CA LEU A 86 8.97 5.89 5.81
C LEU A 86 8.23 6.70 6.87
N TYR A 87 7.88 6.11 8.01
CA TYR A 87 7.11 6.80 9.05
C TYR A 87 7.99 7.74 9.90
N LYS A 88 9.12 7.26 10.42
CA LYS A 88 9.93 8.01 11.41
C LYS A 88 10.70 9.18 10.79
N TYR A 89 11.23 9.01 9.58
CA TYR A 89 12.08 10.03 8.94
C TYR A 89 11.33 10.81 7.87
N VAL A 90 10.77 10.11 6.87
CA VAL A 90 10.08 10.78 5.76
C VAL A 90 8.74 11.39 6.21
N GLY A 91 7.95 10.66 7.01
CA GLY A 91 6.68 11.16 7.57
C GLY A 91 6.87 12.43 8.40
N SER A 92 7.84 12.42 9.31
CA SER A 92 8.22 13.58 10.12
C SER A 92 8.69 14.78 9.27
N GLY A 93 9.49 14.54 8.22
CA GLY A 93 9.92 15.60 7.30
C GLY A 93 8.76 16.23 6.51
N ILE A 94 7.79 15.41 6.09
CA ILE A 94 6.59 15.88 5.37
C ILE A 94 5.59 16.57 6.32
N ALA A 95 5.59 16.25 7.61
CA ALA A 95 4.73 16.89 8.61
C ALA A 95 4.95 18.41 8.71
N GLY A 96 6.17 18.90 8.43
CA GLY A 96 6.48 20.33 8.37
C GLY A 96 5.98 21.08 7.12
N LEU A 97 5.37 20.38 6.16
CA LEU A 97 4.80 20.96 4.94
C LEU A 97 3.31 21.29 5.16
N GLN A 98 2.41 20.72 4.34
CA GLN A 98 0.97 20.80 4.57
C GLN A 98 0.48 19.71 5.56
N GLY A 99 1.34 18.74 5.88
CA GLY A 99 1.11 17.68 6.84
C GLY A 99 1.32 16.28 6.26
N PRO A 100 1.36 15.23 7.09
CA PRO A 100 1.53 13.86 6.62
C PRO A 100 0.33 13.38 5.79
N MET A 101 0.57 12.44 4.86
CA MET A 101 -0.46 11.89 3.98
C MET A 101 -1.30 10.83 4.71
N TYR A 102 -2.62 10.82 4.49
CA TYR A 102 -3.50 9.77 5.05
C TYR A 102 -3.17 8.40 4.45
N GLY A 103 -2.94 7.41 5.32
CA GLY A 103 -2.42 6.07 4.99
C GLY A 103 -3.14 4.94 5.74
N GLY A 104 -4.42 5.14 6.06
CA GLY A 104 -5.35 4.07 6.39
C GLY A 104 -5.39 3.49 7.82
N THR A 105 -4.63 3.98 8.82
CA THR A 105 -4.80 3.68 10.28
C THR A 105 -3.96 4.59 11.25
N GLY A 106 -4.47 4.98 12.45
CA GLY A 106 -3.86 5.85 13.52
C GLY A 106 -4.62 7.08 14.16
N CYS A 107 -4.29 8.37 13.87
CA CYS A 107 -5.03 9.64 14.23
C CYS A 107 -6.28 10.06 13.39
N PHE A 108 -7.05 11.04 13.91
CA PHE A 108 -8.50 11.31 13.80
C PHE A 108 -8.97 12.32 12.72
N HIS A 109 -10.11 12.03 12.06
CA HIS A 109 -10.75 12.94 11.09
C HIS A 109 -11.87 13.78 11.70
N ARG A 110 -11.83 15.10 11.49
CA ARG A 110 -12.96 15.99 11.79
C ARG A 110 -14.12 15.67 10.84
N ARG A 111 -15.30 15.30 11.36
CA ARG A 111 -16.46 14.88 10.55
C ARG A 111 -16.82 15.86 9.43
N LYS A 112 -16.82 17.17 9.72
CA LYS A 112 -17.08 18.23 8.72
C LYS A 112 -16.12 18.24 7.53
N VAL A 113 -14.87 17.77 7.70
CA VAL A 113 -13.88 17.65 6.61
C VAL A 113 -14.21 16.47 5.69
N ILE A 114 -14.65 15.33 6.26
CA ILE A 114 -15.13 14.17 5.50
C ILE A 114 -16.41 14.51 4.72
N TYR A 115 -17.30 15.31 5.32
CA TYR A 115 -18.47 15.90 4.65
C TYR A 115 -18.11 17.03 3.66
N GLY A 116 -16.81 17.30 3.47
CA GLY A 116 -16.31 18.12 2.38
C GLY A 116 -16.26 19.62 2.64
N LEU A 117 -16.50 20.10 3.86
CA LEU A 117 -16.39 21.52 4.23
C LEU A 117 -14.99 22.07 3.91
N TRP A 118 -14.93 23.32 3.45
CA TRP A 118 -13.67 24.03 3.22
C TRP A 118 -13.14 24.67 4.51
N PRO A 119 -11.83 24.98 4.64
CA PRO A 119 -11.27 25.62 5.83
C PRO A 119 -11.96 26.95 6.19
N GLU A 120 -12.36 27.71 5.19
CA GLU A 120 -13.08 29.00 5.27
C GLU A 120 -14.57 28.86 5.66
N GLY A 121 -15.05 27.65 6.00
CA GLY A 121 -16.46 27.42 6.34
C GLY A 121 -17.42 27.42 5.15
N LYS A 122 -16.95 27.73 3.94
CA LYS A 122 -17.75 27.65 2.70
C LYS A 122 -18.31 26.24 2.49
N LEU A 123 -19.63 26.14 2.30
CA LEU A 123 -20.27 24.98 1.66
C LEU A 123 -20.26 25.15 0.14
N THR A 124 -20.42 24.05 -0.59
CA THR A 124 -20.83 24.09 -2.00
C THR A 124 -22.32 24.34 -2.09
N ASP A 125 -22.77 25.20 -3.02
CA ASP A 125 -24.18 25.58 -3.24
C ASP A 125 -25.08 24.45 -3.79
N GLU A 126 -24.67 23.18 -3.66
CA GLU A 126 -25.49 22.04 -4.03
C GLU A 126 -26.51 21.72 -2.92
N ARG A 127 -27.75 21.42 -3.32
CA ARG A 127 -28.81 20.93 -2.41
C ARG A 127 -28.26 19.78 -1.57
N LEU A 128 -28.43 19.88 -0.25
CA LEU A 128 -27.91 18.88 0.70
C LEU A 128 -28.36 17.46 0.38
N GLU A 129 -29.58 17.27 -0.12
CA GLU A 129 -30.10 15.97 -0.56
C GLU A 129 -29.28 15.35 -1.71
N LYS A 130 -28.85 16.16 -2.69
CA LYS A 130 -27.96 15.73 -3.78
C LYS A 130 -26.54 15.43 -3.27
N THR A 131 -26.15 16.02 -2.14
CA THR A 131 -24.84 15.77 -1.52
C THR A 131 -24.84 14.51 -0.65
N PHE A 132 -25.81 14.39 0.26
CA PHE A 132 -25.84 13.41 1.35
C PHE A 132 -26.85 12.27 1.18
N GLY A 133 -27.72 12.33 0.17
CA GLY A 133 -28.81 11.36 -0.07
C GLY A 133 -30.16 11.81 0.48
N ASN A 134 -31.14 10.91 0.43
CA ASN A 134 -32.56 11.19 0.70
C ASN A 134 -32.99 10.95 2.17
N SER A 135 -32.09 10.55 3.07
CA SER A 135 -32.42 10.39 4.49
C SER A 135 -32.53 11.76 5.17
N LYS A 136 -33.73 12.12 5.63
CA LYS A 136 -34.01 13.41 6.29
C LYS A 136 -33.21 13.59 7.59
N GLU A 137 -33.15 12.55 8.42
CA GLU A 137 -32.41 12.56 9.70
C GLU A 137 -30.90 12.72 9.47
N PHE A 138 -30.35 11.95 8.53
CA PHE A 138 -28.92 12.08 8.19
C PHE A 138 -28.59 13.45 7.58
N THR A 139 -29.44 13.97 6.71
CA THR A 139 -29.22 15.28 6.07
C THR A 139 -29.31 16.42 7.09
N THR A 140 -30.26 16.36 8.03
CA THR A 140 -30.43 17.33 9.12
C THR A 140 -29.22 17.31 10.06
N THR A 141 -28.77 16.13 10.48
CA THR A 141 -27.60 15.99 11.34
C THR A 141 -26.30 16.39 10.63
N ALA A 142 -26.15 16.11 9.33
CA ALA A 142 -25.04 16.58 8.52
C ALA A 142 -25.03 18.11 8.39
N ALA A 143 -26.17 18.75 8.13
CA ALA A 143 -26.31 20.21 8.08
C ALA A 143 -25.86 20.87 9.39
N ARG A 144 -26.31 20.35 10.54
CA ARG A 144 -25.90 20.82 11.88
C ARG A 144 -24.39 20.71 12.13
N ILE A 145 -23.77 19.63 11.67
CA ILE A 145 -22.31 19.43 11.77
C ILE A 145 -21.54 20.42 10.89
N LEU A 146 -22.10 20.78 9.74
CA LEU A 146 -21.49 21.73 8.80
C LEU A 146 -21.65 23.19 9.27
N SER A 147 -22.79 23.55 9.86
CA SER A 147 -23.02 24.90 10.42
C SER A 147 -22.24 25.20 11.70
N GLY A 148 -21.58 24.19 12.29
CA GLY A 148 -20.77 24.37 13.50
C GLY A 148 -21.57 24.43 14.80
N LEU A 149 -22.89 24.17 14.75
CA LEU A 149 -23.75 24.02 15.92
C LEU A 149 -23.42 22.72 16.68
N SER A 150 -22.31 22.74 17.43
CA SER A 150 -21.78 21.62 18.21
C SER A 150 -22.35 21.53 19.62
N GLY A 151 -23.50 22.15 19.88
CA GLY A 151 -24.21 22.00 21.14
C GLY A 151 -24.65 20.55 21.34
N ILE A 152 -24.45 20.04 22.56
CA ILE A 152 -25.17 18.86 23.03
C ILE A 152 -26.63 19.27 23.13
N SER A 153 -27.39 19.04 22.06
CA SER A 153 -28.82 18.83 22.21
C SER A 153 -28.98 17.66 23.17
N HIS A 154 -29.75 17.87 24.24
CA HIS A 154 -30.48 16.78 24.89
C HIS A 154 -31.40 16.16 23.84
N CYS A 155 -30.83 15.32 22.98
CA CYS A 155 -31.59 14.42 22.15
C CYS A 155 -32.13 13.36 23.11
N PRO A 156 -33.46 13.22 23.29
CA PRO A 156 -33.98 12.02 23.93
C PRO A 156 -33.41 10.81 23.19
N TYR A 157 -33.01 9.79 23.95
CA TYR A 157 -32.37 8.57 23.45
C TYR A 157 -33.39 7.67 22.72
N ASP A 158 -34.01 8.20 21.66
CA ASP A 158 -34.77 7.40 20.71
C ASP A 158 -33.80 6.72 19.75
N LEU A 159 -33.24 5.62 20.23
CA LEU A 159 -32.32 4.80 19.47
C LEU A 159 -33.03 4.08 18.30
N LEU A 160 -34.34 3.82 18.44
CA LEU A 160 -35.13 3.05 17.48
C LEU A 160 -35.36 3.82 16.18
N ASN A 161 -35.87 5.05 16.27
CA ASN A 161 -36.02 5.95 15.11
C ASN A 161 -34.68 6.22 14.39
N ARG A 162 -33.56 6.13 15.12
CA ARG A 162 -32.20 6.27 14.57
C ARG A 162 -31.68 5.00 13.92
N VAL A 163 -32.10 3.82 14.36
CA VAL A 163 -31.77 2.55 13.71
C VAL A 163 -32.42 2.48 12.33
N GLU A 164 -33.67 2.91 12.17
CA GLU A 164 -34.34 2.96 10.85
C GLU A 164 -33.61 3.91 9.87
N ALA A 165 -33.28 5.13 10.31
CA ALA A 165 -32.49 6.06 9.50
C ALA A 165 -31.10 5.51 9.16
N ALA A 166 -30.44 4.81 10.09
CA ALA A 166 -29.16 4.16 9.84
C ALA A 166 -29.29 2.96 8.88
N GLN A 167 -30.39 2.20 8.95
CA GLN A 167 -30.69 1.11 8.02
C GLN A 167 -30.86 1.64 6.60
N GLN A 168 -31.62 2.73 6.42
CA GLN A 168 -31.78 3.43 5.14
C GLN A 168 -30.44 3.85 4.54
N VAL A 169 -29.58 4.52 5.34
CA VAL A 169 -28.27 5.03 4.89
C VAL A 169 -27.28 3.89 4.56
N ALA A 170 -27.42 2.72 5.19
CA ALA A 170 -26.55 1.57 4.99
C ALA A 170 -26.97 0.66 3.81
N THR A 171 -28.07 0.95 3.13
CA THR A 171 -28.51 0.23 1.92
C THR A 171 -27.45 0.26 0.80
N CYS A 172 -27.54 -0.70 -0.11
CA CYS A 172 -26.65 -0.85 -1.26
C CYS A 172 -26.86 0.26 -2.31
N SER A 173 -28.05 0.88 -2.32
CA SER A 173 -28.46 1.88 -3.30
C SER A 173 -28.40 3.34 -2.83
N TYR A 174 -28.18 3.59 -1.52
CA TYR A 174 -28.23 4.93 -0.92
C TYR A 174 -27.32 5.97 -1.59
N GLU A 175 -26.18 5.54 -2.14
CA GLU A 175 -25.16 6.43 -2.71
C GLU A 175 -25.46 6.86 -4.15
N TYR A 176 -26.37 6.19 -4.88
CA TYR A 176 -26.63 6.51 -6.29
C TYR A 176 -27.19 7.93 -6.47
N GLY A 177 -26.64 8.66 -7.43
CA GLY A 177 -27.01 10.06 -7.69
C GLY A 177 -26.51 11.06 -6.64
N THR A 178 -25.83 10.62 -5.58
CA THR A 178 -25.30 11.48 -4.52
C THR A 178 -23.85 11.91 -4.77
N SER A 179 -23.29 12.71 -3.86
CA SER A 179 -21.88 13.13 -3.89
C SER A 179 -20.93 12.20 -3.11
N TRP A 180 -21.44 11.12 -2.50
CA TRP A 180 -20.62 10.09 -1.85
C TRP A 180 -19.65 9.44 -2.83
N GLY A 181 -18.44 9.16 -2.37
CA GLY A 181 -17.39 8.55 -3.18
C GLY A 181 -16.75 9.45 -4.24
N THR A 182 -17.40 10.55 -4.61
CA THR A 182 -17.00 11.40 -5.74
C THR A 182 -16.54 12.79 -5.31
N LYS A 183 -17.19 13.40 -4.31
CA LYS A 183 -16.83 14.72 -3.75
C LYS A 183 -16.69 14.74 -2.23
N ILE A 184 -17.41 13.84 -1.53
CA ILE A 184 -17.43 13.69 -0.07
C ILE A 184 -17.18 12.23 0.33
N GLY A 185 -16.83 12.01 1.60
CA GLY A 185 -16.46 10.69 2.11
C GLY A 185 -15.05 10.27 1.70
N TRP A 186 -14.84 8.95 1.65
CA TRP A 186 -13.65 8.35 1.03
C TRP A 186 -13.86 8.25 -0.48
N LEU A 187 -12.86 8.65 -1.26
CA LEU A 187 -13.00 8.78 -2.71
C LEU A 187 -12.77 7.45 -3.45
N TYR A 188 -13.68 7.14 -4.38
CA TYR A 188 -13.70 5.88 -5.12
C TYR A 188 -12.81 5.94 -6.38
N GLY A 189 -12.60 4.77 -7.01
CA GLY A 189 -11.93 4.64 -8.31
C GLY A 189 -10.44 4.27 -8.28
N THR A 190 -9.86 4.09 -7.09
CA THR A 190 -8.47 3.61 -6.88
C THR A 190 -8.43 2.54 -5.79
N THR A 191 -7.41 1.69 -5.84
CA THR A 191 -7.03 0.75 -4.77
C THR A 191 -6.19 1.38 -3.63
N ALA A 192 -5.95 2.69 -3.68
CA ALA A 192 -5.36 3.52 -2.64
C ALA A 192 -6.26 4.73 -2.33
N GLU A 193 -7.48 4.45 -1.87
CA GLU A 193 -8.51 5.45 -1.56
C GLU A 193 -8.09 6.39 -0.42
N ASP A 194 -7.20 5.92 0.46
CA ASP A 194 -6.63 6.68 1.57
C ASP A 194 -5.77 7.85 1.08
N ILE A 195 -4.77 7.58 0.24
CA ILE A 195 -3.88 8.59 -0.34
C ILE A 195 -4.70 9.58 -1.19
N LEU A 196 -5.66 9.10 -1.99
CA LEU A 196 -6.55 9.96 -2.79
C LEU A 196 -7.38 10.90 -1.92
N THR A 197 -8.02 10.36 -0.87
CA THR A 197 -8.88 11.13 0.04
C THR A 197 -8.06 12.17 0.82
N GLY A 198 -6.91 11.78 1.36
CA GLY A 198 -6.01 12.69 2.07
C GLY A 198 -5.49 13.82 1.19
N MET A 199 -5.07 13.51 -0.03
CA MET A 199 -4.62 14.49 -1.01
C MET A 199 -5.76 15.44 -1.42
N ARG A 200 -7.00 14.97 -1.57
CA ARG A 200 -8.15 15.85 -1.86
C ARG A 200 -8.49 16.76 -0.68
N ILE A 201 -8.33 16.29 0.56
CA ILE A 201 -8.46 17.11 1.77
C ILE A 201 -7.40 18.20 1.78
N HIS A 202 -6.12 17.89 1.51
CA HIS A 202 -5.06 18.89 1.33
C HIS A 202 -5.33 19.84 0.16
N ALA A 203 -5.85 19.36 -0.98
CA ALA A 203 -6.22 20.21 -2.10
C ALA A 203 -7.35 21.22 -1.77
N LYS A 204 -8.19 20.96 -0.76
CA LYS A 204 -9.15 21.94 -0.22
C LYS A 204 -8.50 22.99 0.71
N GLY A 205 -7.20 22.88 0.99
CA GLY A 205 -6.44 23.79 1.86
C GLY A 205 -6.38 23.34 3.32
N TRP A 206 -6.93 22.17 3.67
CA TRP A 206 -6.75 21.62 5.02
C TRP A 206 -5.30 21.20 5.25
N ARG A 207 -4.88 21.21 6.51
CA ARG A 207 -3.60 20.67 6.99
C ARG A 207 -3.84 19.44 7.85
N SER A 208 -2.87 18.53 7.88
CA SER A 208 -2.84 17.38 8.80
C SER A 208 -1.68 17.52 9.78
N THR A 209 -1.79 16.86 10.93
CA THR A 209 -0.76 16.85 11.98
C THR A 209 -0.27 15.44 12.21
N TYR A 210 1.04 15.27 12.39
CA TYR A 210 1.63 14.00 12.79
C TYR A 210 1.85 14.00 14.31
N CYS A 211 1.28 13.03 15.02
CA CYS A 211 1.51 12.87 16.45
C CYS A 211 2.18 11.51 16.68
N GLN A 212 3.41 11.55 17.17
CA GLN A 212 4.12 10.37 17.66
C GLN A 212 4.03 10.36 19.19
N ARG A 213 3.63 9.22 19.76
CA ARG A 213 3.63 8.95 21.19
C ARG A 213 4.68 7.90 21.50
N ASP A 214 5.22 7.97 22.71
CA ASP A 214 6.02 6.93 23.32
C ASP A 214 5.38 6.61 24.69
N PRO A 215 4.86 5.39 24.94
CA PRO A 215 4.78 4.27 23.99
C PRO A 215 3.84 4.54 22.79
N PRO A 216 3.94 3.74 21.70
CA PRO A 216 3.06 3.88 20.53
C PRO A 216 1.58 3.68 20.88
N ALA A 217 0.73 4.63 20.47
CA ALA A 217 -0.71 4.58 20.76
C ALA A 217 -1.49 3.54 19.94
N PHE A 218 -0.91 3.03 18.85
CA PHE A 218 -1.52 2.02 17.97
C PHE A 218 -0.47 1.00 17.54
N LEU A 219 -0.77 -0.27 17.75
CA LEU A 219 0.04 -1.41 17.34
C LEU A 219 -0.74 -2.29 16.36
N GLY A 220 -0.09 -2.68 15.27
CA GLY A 220 -0.66 -3.59 14.27
C GLY A 220 0.23 -4.81 14.01
N CYS A 221 -0.23 -5.67 13.11
CA CYS A 221 0.49 -6.86 12.64
C CYS A 221 1.21 -6.58 11.29
N VAL A 222 2.46 -7.00 11.15
CA VAL A 222 3.24 -6.98 9.91
C VAL A 222 2.87 -8.19 9.03
N PRO A 223 2.86 -8.09 7.68
CA PRO A 223 2.86 -9.28 6.82
C PRO A 223 4.07 -10.18 7.09
N SER A 224 3.78 -11.47 7.32
CA SER A 224 4.71 -12.55 7.68
C SER A 224 5.96 -12.66 6.80
N GLY A 225 5.86 -12.32 5.51
CA GLY A 225 7.00 -12.22 4.60
C GLY A 225 6.62 -12.43 3.13
N GLY A 226 7.65 -12.65 2.30
CA GLY A 226 7.55 -13.23 0.95
C GLY A 226 6.33 -12.79 0.12
N PRO A 227 5.46 -13.72 -0.34
CA PRO A 227 4.35 -13.40 -1.23
C PRO A 227 3.34 -12.41 -0.65
N VAL A 228 2.93 -12.57 0.62
CA VAL A 228 1.90 -11.72 1.26
C VAL A 228 2.35 -10.25 1.26
N SER A 229 3.63 -10.00 1.57
CA SER A 229 4.25 -8.68 1.49
C SER A 229 4.29 -8.14 0.06
N LEU A 230 4.67 -8.96 -0.92
CA LEU A 230 4.74 -8.53 -2.32
C LEU A 230 3.35 -8.23 -2.91
N THR A 231 2.32 -9.01 -2.59
CA THR A 231 0.93 -8.72 -2.98
C THR A 231 0.44 -7.40 -2.37
N GLN A 232 0.75 -7.12 -1.09
CA GLN A 232 0.46 -5.82 -0.48
C GLN A 232 1.16 -4.66 -1.24
N ARG A 233 2.46 -4.82 -1.53
CA ARG A 233 3.28 -3.81 -2.23
C ARG A 233 2.84 -3.61 -3.68
N LYS A 234 2.36 -4.66 -4.36
CA LYS A 234 1.77 -4.64 -5.72
C LYS A 234 0.51 -3.80 -5.71
N ARG A 235 -0.43 -4.07 -4.79
CA ARG A 235 -1.66 -3.28 -4.62
C ARG A 235 -1.35 -1.80 -4.38
N TRP A 236 -0.41 -1.49 -3.49
CA TRP A 236 0.02 -0.10 -3.27
C TRP A 236 0.59 0.53 -4.54
N ALA A 237 1.46 -0.17 -5.28
CA ALA A 237 2.00 0.35 -6.54
C ALA A 237 0.91 0.64 -7.57
N THR A 238 -0.09 -0.24 -7.71
CA THR A 238 -1.27 -0.03 -8.54
C THR A 238 -2.05 1.20 -8.11
N GLY A 239 -2.54 1.26 -6.86
CA GLY A 239 -3.38 2.37 -6.39
C GLY A 239 -2.70 3.74 -6.41
N LEU A 240 -1.40 3.79 -6.10
CA LEU A 240 -0.59 5.02 -6.19
C LEU A 240 -0.47 5.51 -7.64
N LEU A 241 -0.29 4.62 -8.61
CA LEU A 241 -0.27 4.99 -10.03
C LEU A 241 -1.66 5.36 -10.56
N GLU A 242 -2.72 4.68 -10.11
CA GLU A 242 -4.11 5.06 -10.41
C GLU A 242 -4.40 6.50 -9.98
N VAL A 243 -3.94 6.90 -8.78
CA VAL A 243 -4.04 8.31 -8.33
C VAL A 243 -3.19 9.24 -9.20
N GLN A 244 -1.95 8.86 -9.51
CA GLN A 244 -1.03 9.69 -10.31
C GLN A 244 -1.57 10.04 -11.70
N PHE A 245 -2.19 9.07 -12.39
CA PHE A 245 -2.74 9.24 -13.73
C PHE A 245 -4.23 9.64 -13.75
N SER A 246 -4.85 9.80 -12.59
CA SER A 246 -6.24 10.30 -12.50
C SER A 246 -6.35 11.81 -12.72
N LYS A 247 -7.57 12.28 -13.01
CA LYS A 247 -7.95 13.71 -12.97
C LYS A 247 -7.69 14.40 -11.62
N ASN A 248 -7.42 13.62 -10.56
CA ASN A 248 -7.10 14.14 -9.23
C ASN A 248 -5.58 14.26 -8.99
N SER A 249 -4.71 14.14 -9.99
CA SER A 249 -3.25 14.16 -9.78
C SER A 249 -2.80 15.39 -8.96
N PRO A 250 -1.76 15.26 -8.10
CA PRO A 250 -1.34 16.36 -7.24
C PRO A 250 -0.80 17.55 -8.05
N PHE A 251 -0.29 17.33 -9.26
CA PHE A 251 0.10 18.39 -10.18
C PHE A 251 -1.11 19.26 -10.57
N ILE A 252 -2.21 18.64 -11.02
CA ILE A 252 -3.48 19.34 -11.30
C ILE A 252 -4.00 20.03 -10.04
N ALA A 253 -3.95 19.38 -8.88
CA ALA A 253 -4.41 19.95 -7.61
C ALA A 253 -3.57 21.14 -7.11
N THR A 254 -2.33 21.30 -7.59
CA THR A 254 -1.47 22.47 -7.30
C THR A 254 -1.83 23.65 -8.19
N LEU A 255 -2.21 23.39 -9.45
CA LEU A 255 -2.58 24.42 -10.43
C LEU A 255 -4.03 24.90 -10.27
N THR A 256 -4.93 24.04 -9.79
CA THR A 256 -6.39 24.28 -9.77
C THR A 256 -7.00 24.35 -8.38
N ALA A 257 -6.22 24.14 -7.32
CA ALA A 257 -6.71 24.10 -5.94
C ALA A 257 -5.63 24.54 -4.94
N LYS A 258 -5.86 24.29 -3.64
CA LYS A 258 -5.02 24.80 -2.52
C LYS A 258 -3.97 23.77 -2.04
N LEU A 259 -3.46 22.90 -2.93
CA LEU A 259 -2.35 21.99 -2.60
C LEU A 259 -1.02 22.75 -2.71
N GLN A 260 -0.23 22.79 -1.63
CA GLN A 260 1.06 23.50 -1.64
C GLN A 260 2.09 22.80 -2.55
N PHE A 261 2.89 23.57 -3.29
CA PHE A 261 3.90 23.02 -4.22
C PHE A 261 4.85 21.99 -3.57
N ARG A 262 5.38 22.26 -2.37
CA ARG A 262 6.24 21.31 -1.65
C ARG A 262 5.49 20.03 -1.24
N GLN A 263 4.19 20.15 -0.90
CA GLN A 263 3.32 19.00 -0.62
C GLN A 263 3.05 18.18 -1.90
N CYS A 264 2.88 18.85 -3.04
CA CYS A 264 2.76 18.21 -4.34
C CYS A 264 4.02 17.39 -4.69
N LEU A 265 5.23 17.92 -4.46
CA LEU A 265 6.47 17.15 -4.63
C LEU A 265 6.51 15.92 -3.72
N ALA A 266 6.06 16.04 -2.46
CA ALA A 266 5.97 14.92 -1.54
C ALA A 266 4.97 13.84 -2.02
N TYR A 267 3.80 14.24 -2.52
CA TYR A 267 2.85 13.32 -3.16
C TYR A 267 3.45 12.69 -4.43
N MET A 268 4.03 13.46 -5.34
CA MET A 268 4.66 12.94 -6.56
C MET A 268 5.79 11.93 -6.24
N TRP A 269 6.54 12.14 -5.16
CA TRP A 269 7.54 11.18 -4.68
C TRP A 269 6.93 9.83 -4.24
N ILE A 270 5.83 9.84 -3.48
CA ILE A 270 5.19 8.57 -3.07
C ILE A 270 4.49 7.88 -4.26
N LEU A 271 3.82 8.65 -5.12
CA LEU A 271 3.04 8.14 -6.24
C LEU A 271 3.94 7.51 -7.32
N SER A 272 5.08 8.15 -7.62
CA SER A 272 6.00 7.71 -8.67
C SER A 272 6.78 6.42 -8.39
N ARG A 273 6.60 5.81 -7.20
CA ARG A 273 7.24 4.54 -6.80
C ARG A 273 7.02 3.40 -7.80
N GLY A 274 5.84 3.33 -8.43
CA GLY A 274 5.55 2.34 -9.46
C GLY A 274 6.35 2.59 -10.74
N ARG A 275 6.27 3.81 -11.28
CA ARG A 275 6.97 4.25 -12.51
C ARG A 275 8.49 4.06 -12.45
N ARG A 276 9.09 4.22 -11.25
CA ARG A 276 10.54 4.00 -11.03
C ARG A 276 11.01 2.59 -11.40
N SER A 277 10.13 1.58 -11.45
CA SER A 277 10.49 0.21 -11.80
C SER A 277 11.14 0.05 -13.18
N ILE A 278 10.73 0.85 -14.18
CA ILE A 278 11.27 0.77 -15.55
C ILE A 278 12.75 1.20 -15.62
N PRO A 279 13.16 2.41 -15.21
CA PRO A 279 14.58 2.78 -15.22
C PRO A 279 15.41 1.97 -14.23
N GLU A 280 14.85 1.54 -13.09
CA GLU A 280 15.57 0.71 -12.12
C GLU A 280 15.86 -0.69 -12.69
N LEU A 281 14.96 -1.27 -13.51
CA LEU A 281 15.20 -2.54 -14.21
C LEU A 281 16.40 -2.44 -15.17
N GLY A 282 16.44 -1.38 -15.98
CA GLY A 282 17.58 -1.10 -16.87
C GLY A 282 18.88 -0.91 -16.09
N TYR A 283 18.84 -0.14 -14.99
CA TYR A 283 20.01 0.10 -14.15
C TYR A 283 20.52 -1.16 -13.43
N ILE A 284 19.63 -2.08 -13.05
CA ILE A 284 20.03 -3.37 -12.47
C ILE A 284 20.63 -4.29 -13.54
N ALA A 285 20.06 -4.36 -14.75
CA ALA A 285 20.62 -5.18 -15.83
C ALA A 285 21.97 -4.66 -16.38
N LEU A 286 22.22 -3.34 -16.29
CA LEU A 286 23.36 -2.68 -16.93
C LEU A 286 24.75 -3.24 -16.51
N PRO A 287 25.09 -3.43 -15.22
CA PRO A 287 26.41 -4.00 -14.85
C PRO A 287 26.65 -5.39 -15.43
N ALA A 288 25.64 -6.27 -15.42
CA ALA A 288 25.76 -7.60 -16.01
C ALA A 288 25.93 -7.51 -17.53
N TYR A 289 25.11 -6.69 -18.20
CA TYR A 289 25.24 -6.41 -19.63
C TYR A 289 26.65 -5.92 -19.98
N CYS A 290 27.20 -4.94 -19.25
CA CYS A 290 28.52 -4.38 -19.50
C CYS A 290 29.64 -5.43 -19.36
N ILE A 291 29.61 -6.25 -18.31
CA ILE A 291 30.57 -7.34 -18.12
C ILE A 291 30.54 -8.32 -19.30
N MET A 292 29.35 -8.75 -19.73
CA MET A 292 29.19 -9.78 -20.76
C MET A 292 29.48 -9.25 -22.17
N ALA A 293 28.99 -8.06 -22.49
CA ALA A 293 29.19 -7.36 -23.76
C ALA A 293 30.52 -6.59 -23.83
N ARG A 294 31.46 -6.88 -22.92
CA ARG A 294 32.81 -6.29 -22.80
C ARG A 294 32.83 -4.75 -22.94
N SER A 295 31.84 -4.09 -22.37
CA SER A 295 31.67 -2.63 -22.41
C SER A 295 31.74 -2.04 -21.00
N HIS A 296 31.85 -0.72 -20.92
CA HIS A 296 32.05 0.01 -19.67
C HIS A 296 31.02 1.13 -19.56
N PHE A 297 30.50 1.36 -18.36
CA PHE A 297 29.68 2.53 -18.06
C PHE A 297 30.31 3.44 -17.00
N LEU A 298 31.30 2.94 -16.25
CA LEU A 298 32.05 3.73 -15.27
C LEU A 298 33.36 4.28 -15.88
N PRO A 299 33.80 5.48 -15.44
CA PRO A 299 35.10 6.03 -15.83
C PRO A 299 36.24 5.21 -15.21
N LYS A 300 37.36 5.10 -15.92
CA LYS A 300 38.52 4.27 -15.55
C LYS A 300 39.19 4.64 -14.22
N SER A 301 38.94 5.84 -13.68
CA SER A 301 39.53 6.37 -12.45
C SER A 301 38.58 6.34 -11.23
N TRP A 302 37.60 5.43 -11.21
CA TRP A 302 36.64 5.33 -10.10
C TRP A 302 37.29 4.78 -8.82
N SER A 303 37.52 5.64 -7.83
CA SER A 303 37.86 5.26 -6.45
C SER A 303 36.61 5.31 -5.54
N PRO A 304 36.15 4.17 -4.98
CA PRO A 304 34.94 4.15 -4.16
C PRO A 304 35.21 4.69 -2.74
N SER A 305 34.79 5.94 -2.47
CA SER A 305 34.75 6.49 -1.12
C SER A 305 33.51 6.01 -0.35
N LEU A 306 33.49 4.72 0.01
CA LEU A 306 32.37 4.11 0.72
C LEU A 306 32.35 4.51 2.21
N LYS A 307 31.83 5.71 2.51
CA LYS A 307 31.49 6.11 3.90
C LYS A 307 30.30 5.29 4.40
N SER A 308 30.59 4.14 5.01
CA SER A 308 29.60 3.19 5.52
C SER A 308 29.07 3.62 6.90
N GLN A 309 27.89 4.24 6.94
CA GLN A 309 27.15 4.34 8.20
C GLN A 309 25.63 4.29 8.02
N ALA A 310 25.05 3.11 8.25
CA ALA A 310 23.67 2.95 8.74
C ALA A 310 23.43 1.50 9.22
N LEU A 311 22.65 1.36 10.29
CA LEU A 311 22.26 0.09 10.94
C LEU A 311 21.57 -0.90 9.98
N ARG A 312 21.53 -2.20 10.35
CA ARG A 312 20.98 -3.33 9.54
C ARG A 312 19.62 -3.05 8.91
N ALA A 313 18.72 -2.34 9.61
CA ALA A 313 17.42 -1.94 9.08
C ALA A 313 17.52 -1.08 7.79
N CYS A 314 18.53 -0.24 7.65
CA CYS A 314 18.77 0.55 6.43
C CYS A 314 19.20 -0.35 5.25
N TRP A 315 20.13 -1.28 5.50
CA TRP A 315 20.52 -2.30 4.51
C TRP A 315 19.33 -3.13 4.05
N ASN A 316 18.51 -3.63 4.98
CA ASN A 316 17.31 -4.40 4.65
C ASN A 316 16.30 -3.57 3.85
N ASN A 317 16.11 -2.29 4.18
CA ASN A 317 15.25 -1.37 3.41
C ASN A 317 15.78 -1.13 1.98
N LEU A 318 17.10 -0.98 1.79
CA LEU A 318 17.72 -0.83 0.46
C LEU A 318 17.57 -2.12 -0.37
N ARG A 319 17.94 -3.27 0.20
CA ARG A 319 17.81 -4.61 -0.38
C ARG A 319 16.38 -4.88 -0.84
N MET A 320 15.43 -4.78 0.08
CA MET A 320 14.03 -5.03 -0.18
C MET A 320 13.41 -3.96 -1.07
N GLY A 321 13.94 -2.74 -1.05
CA GLY A 321 13.62 -1.68 -2.01
C GLY A 321 13.88 -2.10 -3.45
N ARG A 322 15.04 -2.71 -3.75
CA ARG A 322 15.37 -3.24 -5.08
C ARG A 322 14.49 -4.43 -5.46
N ILE A 323 14.41 -5.46 -4.61
CA ILE A 323 13.57 -6.66 -4.83
C ILE A 323 12.13 -6.24 -5.14
N THR A 324 11.52 -5.41 -4.29
CA THR A 324 10.14 -4.92 -4.46
C THR A 324 9.94 -4.17 -5.78
N THR A 325 10.99 -3.51 -6.28
CA THR A 325 10.90 -2.65 -7.46
C THR A 325 10.84 -3.45 -8.75
N VAL A 326 11.65 -4.49 -8.88
CA VAL A 326 11.63 -5.40 -10.06
C VAL A 326 10.54 -6.49 -9.97
N THR A 327 9.94 -6.69 -8.79
CA THR A 327 8.82 -7.63 -8.59
C THR A 327 7.48 -6.87 -8.51
N ALA A 328 6.96 -6.67 -7.30
CA ALA A 328 5.63 -6.14 -7.01
C ALA A 328 5.31 -4.79 -7.68
N ARG A 329 6.25 -3.83 -7.68
CA ARG A 329 6.01 -2.50 -8.28
C ARG A 329 5.96 -2.53 -9.80
N LEU A 330 6.77 -3.36 -10.44
CA LEU A 330 6.78 -3.51 -11.89
C LEU A 330 5.47 -4.16 -12.37
N PHE A 331 5.01 -5.21 -11.71
CA PHE A 331 3.70 -5.82 -11.99
C PHE A 331 2.55 -4.85 -11.71
N GLY A 332 2.62 -4.06 -10.64
CA GLY A 332 1.64 -2.98 -10.36
C GLY A 332 1.63 -1.90 -11.44
N PHE A 333 2.81 -1.53 -11.97
CA PHE A 333 2.93 -0.60 -13.10
C PHE A 333 2.25 -1.14 -14.37
N PHE A 334 2.61 -2.34 -14.81
CA PHE A 334 1.98 -2.94 -15.99
C PHE A 334 0.47 -3.15 -15.81
N SER A 335 -0.01 -3.49 -14.60
CA SER A 335 -1.45 -3.59 -14.31
C SER A 335 -2.19 -2.26 -14.58
N VAL A 336 -1.59 -1.11 -14.24
CA VAL A 336 -2.19 0.20 -14.51
C VAL A 336 -2.08 0.57 -15.98
N ILE A 337 -0.95 0.29 -16.66
CA ILE A 337 -0.84 0.52 -18.10
C ILE A 337 -1.88 -0.28 -18.89
N LEU A 338 -2.05 -1.57 -18.58
CA LEU A 338 -3.08 -2.41 -19.22
C LEU A 338 -4.50 -1.89 -18.94
N LYS A 339 -4.77 -1.36 -17.75
CA LYS A 339 -6.06 -0.70 -17.45
C LYS A 339 -6.26 0.60 -18.23
N LEU A 340 -5.23 1.43 -18.36
CA LEU A 340 -5.28 2.68 -19.14
C LEU A 340 -5.48 2.41 -20.64
N LEU A 341 -4.98 1.28 -21.15
CA LEU A 341 -5.21 0.78 -22.51
C LEU A 341 -6.57 0.08 -22.70
N GLY A 342 -7.40 -0.03 -21.65
CA GLY A 342 -8.69 -0.73 -21.70
C GLY A 342 -8.61 -2.27 -21.71
N LEU A 343 -7.41 -2.84 -21.61
CA LEU A 343 -7.13 -4.28 -21.75
C LEU A 343 -7.37 -5.08 -20.46
N SER A 344 -7.58 -4.43 -19.31
CA SER A 344 -7.83 -5.12 -18.03
C SER A 344 -8.59 -4.26 -17.01
N LYS A 345 -9.18 -4.91 -16.00
CA LYS A 345 -9.69 -4.27 -14.77
C LYS A 345 -8.72 -4.53 -13.62
N THR A 346 -8.38 -3.51 -12.83
CA THR A 346 -7.59 -3.68 -11.61
C THR A 346 -8.46 -4.28 -10.50
N ILE A 347 -8.17 -5.53 -10.12
CA ILE A 347 -8.86 -6.23 -9.03
C ILE A 347 -8.13 -5.95 -7.71
N PHE A 348 -8.88 -5.62 -6.66
CA PHE A 348 -8.34 -5.49 -5.31
C PHE A 348 -8.09 -6.89 -4.73
N GLU A 349 -6.82 -7.29 -4.66
CA GLU A 349 -6.42 -8.54 -4.04
C GLU A 349 -6.42 -8.39 -2.51
N VAL A 350 -7.24 -9.19 -1.82
CA VAL A 350 -7.35 -9.15 -0.35
C VAL A 350 -6.11 -9.79 0.25
N THR A 351 -5.28 -8.97 0.89
CA THR A 351 -4.12 -9.44 1.65
C THR A 351 -4.61 -10.24 2.86
N LYS A 352 -4.35 -11.55 2.89
CA LYS A 352 -4.53 -12.34 4.11
C LYS A 352 -3.60 -11.75 5.18
N LYS A 353 -4.15 -11.47 6.36
CA LYS A 353 -3.35 -11.31 7.57
C LYS A 353 -3.39 -12.67 8.25
N ASP A 354 -2.25 -13.33 8.32
CA ASP A 354 -2.13 -14.57 9.08
C ASP A 354 -2.32 -14.20 10.56
N GLN A 355 -3.41 -14.65 11.18
CA GLN A 355 -3.43 -14.77 12.62
C GLN A 355 -2.54 -15.96 12.95
N SER A 356 -1.51 -15.75 13.77
CA SER A 356 -0.66 -16.83 14.29
C SER A 356 -1.46 -17.67 15.29
N THR A 357 -2.31 -18.57 14.78
CA THR A 357 -3.11 -19.51 15.57
C THR A 357 -2.37 -20.80 15.91
N THR A 358 -1.19 -21.02 15.32
CA THR A 358 -0.22 -22.00 15.81
C THR A 358 0.53 -21.44 17.01
N PRO A 359 0.74 -22.22 18.09
CA PRO A 359 1.74 -21.91 19.11
C PRO A 359 3.11 -21.66 18.46
N VAL A 360 4.00 -20.96 19.17
CA VAL A 360 5.33 -20.59 18.67
C VAL A 360 6.26 -21.82 18.66
N GLU A 361 6.07 -22.69 17.68
CA GLU A 361 6.88 -23.89 17.43
C GLU A 361 7.68 -23.83 16.10
N ASP A 362 7.44 -22.84 15.23
CA ASP A 362 8.37 -22.54 14.12
C ASP A 362 9.63 -21.94 14.76
N ASN A 363 10.67 -22.78 14.90
CA ASN A 363 11.97 -22.49 15.51
C ASN A 363 12.50 -21.10 15.09
N ASP A 364 12.97 -20.28 16.04
CA ASP A 364 13.48 -18.91 15.83
C ASP A 364 14.53 -18.81 14.69
N LYS A 365 15.18 -19.93 14.36
CA LYS A 365 16.13 -20.10 13.25
C LYS A 365 15.56 -19.83 11.85
N ASP A 366 14.27 -20.06 11.60
CA ASP A 366 13.62 -19.82 10.30
C ASP A 366 12.82 -18.51 10.25
N ALA A 367 12.74 -17.78 11.37
CA ALA A 367 12.09 -16.47 11.44
C ALA A 367 12.81 -15.45 10.55
N GLY A 368 12.06 -14.80 9.64
CA GLY A 368 12.62 -13.84 8.68
C GLY A 368 13.30 -14.43 7.45
N ARG A 369 13.25 -15.75 7.26
CA ARG A 369 13.65 -16.39 6.00
C ARG A 369 12.63 -16.09 4.89
N PHE A 370 13.13 -15.74 3.70
CA PHE A 370 12.28 -15.35 2.58
C PHE A 370 11.53 -16.57 2.00
N THR A 371 10.24 -16.40 1.69
CA THR A 371 9.37 -17.45 1.16
C THR A 371 8.93 -17.15 -0.27
N PHE A 372 8.55 -18.20 -1.01
CA PHE A 372 8.16 -18.14 -2.41
C PHE A 372 6.86 -18.90 -2.66
N ASP A 373 6.19 -18.58 -3.76
CA ASP A 373 5.07 -19.33 -4.33
C ASP A 373 5.18 -19.36 -5.87
N GLU A 374 4.16 -19.89 -6.55
CA GLU A 374 4.14 -20.02 -8.02
C GLU A 374 3.90 -18.70 -8.78
N SER A 375 3.81 -17.57 -8.08
CA SER A 375 3.50 -16.27 -8.68
C SER A 375 4.61 -15.78 -9.61
N LEU A 376 4.20 -15.29 -10.78
CA LEU A 376 5.07 -14.74 -11.82
C LEU A 376 5.91 -13.55 -11.33
N ILE A 377 5.55 -12.92 -10.21
CA ILE A 377 6.31 -11.82 -9.59
C ILE A 377 7.75 -12.22 -9.26
N PHE A 378 8.04 -13.50 -9.04
CA PHE A 378 9.38 -13.98 -8.71
C PHE A 378 10.28 -14.23 -9.93
N VAL A 379 9.71 -14.39 -11.14
CA VAL A 379 10.46 -14.76 -12.36
C VAL A 379 11.54 -13.72 -12.68
N LEU A 380 11.19 -12.44 -12.73
CA LEU A 380 12.15 -11.41 -13.16
C LEU A 380 13.29 -11.19 -12.15
N ALA A 381 13.01 -11.22 -10.85
CA ALA A 381 14.05 -11.10 -9.84
C ALA A 381 15.00 -12.32 -9.84
N THR A 382 14.46 -13.52 -10.07
CA THR A 382 15.26 -14.74 -10.25
C THR A 382 16.11 -14.65 -11.52
N THR A 383 15.55 -14.16 -12.63
CA THR A 383 16.28 -13.92 -13.89
C THR A 383 17.46 -12.97 -13.68
N LEU A 384 17.25 -11.84 -12.99
CA LEU A 384 18.31 -10.87 -12.70
C LEU A 384 19.38 -11.46 -11.77
N ALA A 385 19.00 -12.24 -10.77
CA ALA A 385 19.94 -12.91 -9.88
C ALA A 385 20.83 -13.91 -10.64
N LEU A 386 20.24 -14.74 -11.51
CA LEU A 386 20.96 -15.65 -12.40
C LEU A 386 21.87 -14.88 -13.37
N LEU A 387 21.39 -13.77 -13.94
CA LEU A 387 22.14 -12.95 -14.89
C LEU A 387 23.43 -12.36 -14.28
N HIS A 388 23.37 -11.82 -13.05
CA HIS A 388 24.58 -11.35 -12.39
C HIS A 388 25.53 -12.49 -11.99
N LEU A 389 25.02 -13.67 -11.61
CA LEU A 389 25.88 -14.83 -11.36
C LEU A 389 26.64 -15.24 -12.63
N VAL A 390 25.94 -15.36 -13.77
CA VAL A 390 26.58 -15.70 -15.06
C VAL A 390 27.59 -14.62 -15.46
N ALA A 391 27.27 -13.34 -15.28
CA ALA A 391 28.21 -12.25 -15.54
C ALA A 391 29.48 -12.34 -14.68
N LEU A 392 29.35 -12.60 -13.37
CA LEU A 392 30.51 -12.75 -12.48
C LEU A 392 31.37 -13.97 -12.85
N VAL A 393 30.75 -15.10 -13.19
CA VAL A 393 31.48 -16.28 -13.70
C VAL A 393 32.21 -15.96 -15.02
N ALA A 394 31.56 -15.26 -15.95
CA ALA A 394 32.17 -14.83 -17.20
C ALA A 394 33.34 -13.84 -16.99
N ALA A 395 33.24 -12.95 -15.99
CA ALA A 395 34.32 -12.05 -15.58
C ALA A 395 35.53 -12.82 -15.02
N SER A 396 35.31 -13.93 -14.31
CA SER A 396 36.38 -14.77 -13.74
C SER A 396 37.07 -15.69 -14.76
N ILE A 397 36.37 -16.11 -15.83
CA ILE A 397 36.89 -17.02 -16.86
C ILE A 397 37.48 -16.25 -18.07
N GLY A 398 37.12 -14.98 -18.26
CA GLY A 398 37.59 -14.15 -19.36
C GLY A 398 39.11 -13.90 -19.35
N PRO A 399 39.75 -13.67 -20.52
CA PRO A 399 41.19 -13.54 -20.64
C PRO A 399 41.76 -12.38 -19.79
N SER A 400 42.72 -12.71 -18.93
CA SER A 400 43.24 -11.84 -17.86
C SER A 400 44.04 -10.62 -18.33
N HIS A 401 44.47 -10.58 -19.59
CA HIS A 401 45.53 -9.67 -20.05
C HIS A 401 45.06 -8.35 -20.70
N VAL A 402 43.76 -8.06 -20.78
CA VAL A 402 43.27 -6.75 -21.27
C VAL A 402 42.20 -6.18 -20.34
N GLY A 403 42.52 -5.08 -19.65
CA GLY A 403 41.53 -4.21 -19.02
C GLY A 403 40.81 -4.77 -17.80
N ILE A 404 41.54 -5.36 -16.83
CA ILE A 404 40.98 -5.68 -15.50
C ILE A 404 40.58 -4.40 -14.77
N GLU A 405 41.47 -3.40 -14.69
CA GLU A 405 41.19 -2.11 -14.02
C GLU A 405 39.90 -1.43 -14.51
N SER A 406 39.67 -1.47 -15.82
CA SER A 406 38.50 -0.87 -16.46
C SER A 406 37.17 -1.59 -16.14
N ARG A 407 37.17 -2.75 -15.48
CA ARG A 407 35.97 -3.58 -15.19
C ARG A 407 35.68 -3.77 -13.70
N ILE A 408 36.56 -3.30 -12.81
CA ILE A 408 36.41 -3.46 -11.36
C ILE A 408 35.09 -2.84 -10.88
N GLY A 409 34.70 -1.69 -11.42
CA GLY A 409 33.45 -1.01 -11.05
C GLY A 409 32.19 -1.82 -11.37
N GLU A 410 32.07 -2.32 -12.62
CA GLU A 410 30.95 -3.16 -13.07
C GLU A 410 30.85 -4.46 -12.27
N VAL A 411 31.99 -5.08 -11.93
CA VAL A 411 32.08 -6.27 -11.08
C VAL A 411 31.61 -5.96 -9.65
N ILE A 412 32.08 -4.87 -9.03
CA ILE A 412 31.61 -4.42 -7.71
C ILE A 412 30.09 -4.17 -7.73
N CYS A 413 29.56 -3.51 -8.77
CA CYS A 413 28.12 -3.30 -8.92
C CYS A 413 27.35 -4.63 -9.03
N SER A 414 27.88 -5.62 -9.77
CA SER A 414 27.25 -6.94 -9.89
C SER A 414 27.30 -7.75 -8.60
N VAL A 415 28.42 -7.70 -7.86
CA VAL A 415 28.53 -8.30 -6.51
C VAL A 415 27.52 -7.65 -5.55
N TRP A 416 27.41 -6.33 -5.56
CA TRP A 416 26.42 -5.61 -4.74
C TRP A 416 24.96 -6.00 -5.09
N LEU A 417 24.65 -6.18 -6.38
CA LEU A 417 23.34 -6.63 -6.81
C LEU A 417 23.08 -8.10 -6.44
N VAL A 418 24.08 -8.98 -6.52
CA VAL A 418 24.02 -10.35 -5.98
C VAL A 418 23.72 -10.35 -4.49
N LEU A 419 24.39 -9.50 -3.69
CA LEU A 419 24.09 -9.34 -2.26
C LEU A 419 22.67 -8.81 -2.02
N CYS A 420 22.15 -7.94 -2.90
CA CYS A 420 20.76 -7.49 -2.84
C CYS A 420 19.76 -8.61 -3.16
N PHE A 421 20.07 -9.49 -4.12
CA PHE A 421 19.21 -10.61 -4.52
C PHE A 421 19.54 -11.93 -3.78
N PHE A 422 20.40 -11.91 -2.77
CA PHE A 422 20.80 -13.09 -2.00
C PHE A 422 19.63 -13.99 -1.52
N PRO A 423 18.45 -13.48 -1.09
CA PRO A 423 17.30 -14.32 -0.75
C PRO A 423 16.83 -15.22 -1.91
N PHE A 424 16.93 -14.74 -3.15
CA PHE A 424 16.60 -15.54 -4.35
C PHE A 424 17.65 -16.61 -4.61
N LEU A 425 18.94 -16.33 -4.36
CA LEU A 425 20.00 -17.34 -4.48
C LEU A 425 19.83 -18.47 -3.45
N THR A 426 19.50 -18.14 -2.20
CA THR A 426 19.13 -19.17 -1.21
C THR A 426 17.84 -19.91 -1.58
N GLY A 427 16.94 -19.26 -2.33
CA GLY A 427 15.72 -19.84 -2.84
C GLY A 427 15.92 -20.85 -3.97
N LEU A 428 16.95 -20.71 -4.80
CA LEU A 428 17.28 -21.67 -5.88
C LEU A 428 17.57 -23.08 -5.35
N PHE A 429 18.09 -23.18 -4.12
CA PHE A 429 18.44 -24.45 -3.45
C PHE A 429 17.53 -24.73 -2.23
N GLY A 430 16.49 -23.92 -2.03
CA GLY A 430 15.54 -24.06 -0.93
C GLY A 430 14.56 -25.23 -1.15
N LYS A 431 13.94 -25.70 -0.06
CA LYS A 431 12.87 -26.71 -0.08
C LYS A 431 11.57 -26.15 0.48
N GLY A 432 10.44 -26.68 0.03
CA GLY A 432 9.10 -26.26 0.47
C GLY A 432 8.86 -24.75 0.29
N LYS A 433 8.23 -24.11 1.29
CA LYS A 433 7.90 -22.66 1.30
C LYS A 433 9.11 -21.72 1.10
N TYR A 434 10.34 -22.23 1.24
CA TYR A 434 11.60 -21.49 1.11
C TYR A 434 12.33 -21.72 -0.22
N GLY A 435 11.84 -22.63 -1.07
CA GLY A 435 12.39 -22.90 -2.41
C GLY A 435 11.63 -22.14 -3.49
N ILE A 436 12.34 -21.63 -4.50
CA ILE A 436 11.70 -21.08 -5.71
C ILE A 436 11.13 -22.27 -6.51
N PRO A 437 9.84 -22.28 -6.90
CA PRO A 437 9.28 -23.38 -7.66
C PRO A 437 10.04 -23.64 -8.97
N THR A 438 10.23 -24.91 -9.34
CA THR A 438 10.99 -25.31 -10.54
C THR A 438 10.46 -24.65 -11.81
N SER A 439 9.13 -24.49 -11.94
CA SER A 439 8.50 -23.73 -13.03
C SER A 439 9.03 -22.29 -13.15
N THR A 440 9.18 -21.60 -12.02
CA THR A 440 9.74 -20.25 -11.93
C THR A 440 11.23 -20.25 -12.26
N ILE A 441 12.01 -21.23 -11.79
CA ILE A 441 13.44 -21.36 -12.14
C ILE A 441 13.61 -21.56 -13.65
N CYS A 442 12.88 -22.49 -14.27
CA CYS A 442 12.97 -22.76 -15.71
C CYS A 442 12.60 -21.53 -16.56
N LYS A 443 11.50 -20.84 -16.24
CA LYS A 443 11.12 -19.56 -16.89
C LYS A 443 12.21 -18.50 -16.76
N SER A 444 12.82 -18.41 -15.58
CA SER A 444 13.86 -17.41 -15.29
C SER A 444 15.17 -17.70 -16.01
N ALA A 445 15.57 -18.97 -16.07
CA ALA A 445 16.73 -19.43 -16.82
C ALA A 445 16.54 -19.21 -18.34
N ALA A 446 15.35 -19.52 -18.87
CA ALA A 446 15.04 -19.26 -20.28
C ALA A 446 15.15 -17.76 -20.64
N LEU A 447 14.66 -16.86 -19.78
CA LEU A 447 14.80 -15.42 -19.98
C LEU A 447 16.26 -14.95 -19.87
N ALA A 448 17.04 -15.49 -18.94
CA ALA A 448 18.47 -15.17 -18.81
C ALA A 448 19.26 -15.64 -20.04
N LEU A 449 19.00 -16.86 -20.54
CA LEU A 449 19.59 -17.42 -21.76
C LEU A 449 19.19 -16.62 -23.00
N LEU A 450 17.93 -16.17 -23.10
CA LEU A 450 17.48 -15.30 -24.19
C LEU A 450 18.22 -13.94 -24.17
N PHE A 451 18.39 -13.34 -23.00
CA PHE A 451 19.17 -12.10 -22.85
C PHE A 451 20.64 -12.29 -23.25
N LEU A 452 21.26 -13.40 -22.83
CA LEU A 452 22.62 -13.78 -23.23
C LEU A 452 22.73 -13.96 -24.76
N ALA A 453 21.78 -14.66 -25.37
CA ALA A 453 21.73 -14.85 -26.82
C ALA A 453 21.61 -13.51 -27.58
N CYS A 454 20.82 -12.56 -27.07
CA CYS A 454 20.74 -11.21 -27.63
C CYS A 454 22.07 -10.43 -27.55
N ILE A 455 22.90 -10.64 -26.51
CA ILE A 455 24.24 -10.05 -26.44
C ILE A 455 25.16 -10.69 -27.48
N ILE A 456 25.26 -12.02 -27.49
CA ILE A 456 26.17 -12.77 -28.37
C ILE A 456 25.85 -12.51 -29.85
N THR A 457 24.57 -12.46 -30.21
CA THR A 457 24.13 -12.15 -31.59
C THR A 457 24.39 -10.69 -31.98
N ARG A 458 24.41 -9.75 -31.03
CA ARG A 458 24.82 -8.37 -31.27
C ARG A 458 26.32 -8.25 -31.49
N GLU A 459 27.14 -8.90 -30.68
CA GLU A 459 28.61 -8.90 -30.87
C GLU A 459 28.98 -9.50 -32.24
N ARG A 460 28.37 -10.63 -32.63
CA ARG A 460 28.58 -11.26 -33.95
C ARG A 460 28.13 -10.42 -35.16
N LYS A 461 27.36 -9.35 -34.97
CA LYS A 461 26.98 -8.40 -36.03
C LYS A 461 27.84 -7.12 -36.04
N SER A 462 28.77 -7.01 -35.10
CA SER A 462 29.72 -5.89 -34.99
C SER A 462 31.13 -6.25 -35.46
N PHE A 463 31.31 -7.50 -35.92
CA PHE A 463 32.40 -8.00 -36.74
C PHE A 463 31.84 -8.25 -38.16
#